data_AF-A0A8R1TNX0-F1
#
_entry.id   AF-A0A8R1TNX0-F1
#
_cell.length_a   1.000
_cell.length_b   1.000
_cell.length_c   1.000
_cell.angle_alpha   90.00
_cell.angle_beta   90.00
_cell.angle_gamma   90.00
#
_symmetry.space_group_name_H-M   'P 1'
#
loop_
_entity.id
_entity.type
_entity.pdbx_description
1 polymer ?
#
loop_
_entity_poly.entity_id
_entity_poly.type
_entity_poly.pdbx_seq_one_letter_code
_entity_poly.pdbx_strand_id
1 'polypeptide(L)'
;MLECRDITKVKNYFNEYLLHILHRHKEATHVWNILASVSGLLLAQLMRIIFFSTLFTDYWSESWPINKKFSSAKNYVNLGLFKGSRQLNWGFGPRYKSFSVYEELHDRVGFVSKVPWVFILFFFAIGILWNAMGAVVALLNTVARETDTVAGPKGIYLWSVLAAVSYASALITFLIQYVTTIQNNVLLSEHINSGFSTENRTRLSFSFYFVTTALVLLLIPCLLVYGTSSNKRNSEGEKQLNVDHSVFILEKERTKKTFASVEVLISGRLTTNFFLI
;
A
#
# COMPACT_ATOMS: atom_id res chain seq x y z
N MET A 1 46.71 -7.57 -46.66
CA MET A 1 45.57 -6.62 -46.69
C MET A 1 44.19 -7.30 -46.68
N LEU A 2 44.08 -8.61 -46.97
CA LEU A 2 42.79 -9.34 -46.90
C LEU A 2 42.31 -9.64 -45.46
N GLU A 3 43.22 -9.71 -44.49
CA GLU A 3 42.92 -10.11 -43.10
C GLU A 3 42.12 -9.04 -42.30
N CYS A 4 42.37 -7.73 -42.52
CA CYS A 4 41.61 -6.67 -41.84
C CYS A 4 40.14 -6.57 -42.31
N ARG A 5 39.83 -6.96 -43.55
CA ARG A 5 38.47 -6.86 -44.09
C ARG A 5 37.54 -7.86 -43.41
N ASP A 6 38.05 -9.03 -43.01
CA ASP A 6 37.26 -10.04 -42.30
C ASP A 6 36.94 -9.61 -40.86
N ILE A 7 37.90 -9.01 -40.15
CA ILE A 7 37.69 -8.54 -38.76
C ILE A 7 36.56 -7.50 -38.70
N THR A 8 36.47 -6.60 -39.68
CA THR A 8 35.40 -5.57 -39.70
C THR A 8 34.03 -6.19 -39.93
N LYS A 9 33.92 -7.21 -40.80
CA LYS A 9 32.65 -7.93 -41.00
C LYS A 9 32.22 -8.66 -39.73
N VAL A 10 33.14 -9.39 -39.08
CA VAL A 10 32.85 -10.10 -37.82
C VAL A 10 32.40 -9.13 -36.73
N LYS A 11 33.04 -7.97 -36.61
CA LYS A 11 32.64 -6.93 -35.65
C LYS A 11 31.24 -6.37 -35.91
N ASN A 12 30.88 -6.14 -37.17
CA ASN A 12 29.55 -5.66 -37.53
C ASN A 12 28.47 -6.72 -37.27
N TYR A 13 28.72 -7.99 -37.62
CA TYR A 13 27.81 -9.09 -37.29
C TYR A 13 27.61 -9.24 -35.78
N PHE A 14 28.68 -9.11 -34.99
CA PHE A 14 28.59 -9.16 -33.53
C PHE A 14 27.79 -7.98 -32.96
N ASN A 15 27.99 -6.76 -33.47
CA ASN A 15 27.25 -5.57 -33.03
C ASN A 15 25.75 -5.67 -33.35
N GLU A 16 25.38 -6.10 -34.55
CA GLU A 16 23.96 -6.32 -34.94
C GLU A 16 23.29 -7.38 -34.07
N TYR A 17 23.98 -8.50 -33.82
CA TYR A 17 23.48 -9.57 -32.94
C TYR A 17 23.32 -9.08 -31.49
N LEU A 18 24.29 -8.32 -30.98
CA LEU A 18 24.23 -7.72 -29.65
C LEU A 18 23.08 -6.72 -29.54
N LEU A 19 22.85 -5.89 -30.57
CA LEU A 19 21.76 -4.92 -30.63
C LEU A 19 20.39 -5.62 -30.57
N HIS A 20 20.24 -6.71 -31.34
CA HIS A 20 19.00 -7.51 -31.34
C HIS A 20 18.74 -8.18 -29.99
N ILE A 21 19.78 -8.73 -29.33
CA ILE A 21 19.65 -9.28 -27.96
C ILE A 21 19.27 -8.19 -26.97
N LEU A 22 19.91 -7.02 -27.04
CA LEU A 22 19.61 -5.89 -26.15
C LEU A 22 18.19 -5.35 -26.35
N HIS A 23 17.69 -5.30 -27.59
CA HIS A 23 16.32 -4.90 -27.89
C HIS A 23 15.31 -5.90 -27.30
N ARG A 24 15.51 -7.20 -27.55
CA ARG A 24 14.68 -8.29 -27.00
C ARG A 24 14.70 -8.30 -25.47
N HIS A 25 15.86 -8.04 -24.85
CA HIS A 25 15.98 -7.95 -23.40
C HIS A 25 15.25 -6.72 -22.86
N LYS A 26 15.37 -5.55 -23.50
CA LYS A 26 14.61 -4.35 -23.11
C LYS A 26 13.11 -4.62 -23.19
N GLU A 27 12.61 -5.14 -24.31
CA GLU A 27 11.20 -5.51 -24.47
C GLU A 27 10.74 -6.51 -23.39
N ALA A 28 11.52 -7.55 -23.11
CA ALA A 28 11.21 -8.53 -22.06
C ALA A 28 11.15 -7.89 -20.67
N THR A 29 12.10 -7.00 -20.32
CA THR A 29 12.06 -6.27 -19.06
C THR A 29 10.87 -5.31 -18.97
N HIS A 30 10.46 -4.69 -20.08
CA HIS A 30 9.28 -3.84 -20.14
C HIS A 30 7.98 -4.66 -19.96
N VAL A 31 7.84 -5.77 -20.67
CA VAL A 31 6.70 -6.68 -20.52
C VAL A 31 6.62 -7.23 -19.10
N TRP A 32 7.76 -7.60 -18.50
CA TRP A 32 7.82 -8.05 -17.12
C TRP A 32 7.36 -6.97 -16.13
N ASN A 33 7.79 -5.71 -16.31
CA ASN A 33 7.36 -4.61 -15.45
C ASN A 33 5.86 -4.31 -15.60
N ILE A 34 5.31 -4.42 -16.82
CA ILE A 34 3.86 -4.27 -17.06
C ILE A 34 3.10 -5.42 -16.41
N LEU A 35 3.52 -6.67 -16.61
CA LEU A 35 2.89 -7.83 -15.97
C LEU A 35 2.97 -7.76 -14.44
N ALA A 36 4.09 -7.32 -13.88
CA ALA A 36 4.26 -7.12 -12.43
C ALA A 36 3.34 -6.02 -11.89
N SER A 37 3.17 -4.91 -12.62
CA SER A 37 2.25 -3.84 -12.23
C SER A 37 0.78 -4.26 -12.34
N VAL A 38 0.39 -4.90 -13.44
CA VAL A 38 -0.98 -5.41 -13.64
C VAL A 38 -1.32 -6.49 -12.60
N SER A 39 -0.42 -7.43 -12.35
CA SER A 39 -0.62 -8.46 -11.31
C SER A 39 -0.72 -7.85 -9.91
N GLY A 40 0.13 -6.86 -9.58
CA GLY A 40 0.03 -6.10 -8.33
C GLY A 40 -1.31 -5.36 -8.19
N LEU A 41 -1.82 -4.77 -9.27
CA LEU A 41 -3.13 -4.13 -9.29
C LEU A 41 -4.26 -5.15 -9.08
N LEU A 42 -4.23 -6.29 -9.77
CA LEU A 42 -5.24 -7.33 -9.62
C LEU A 42 -5.29 -7.88 -8.18
N LEU A 43 -4.13 -8.16 -7.58
CA LEU A 43 -4.05 -8.59 -6.18
C LEU A 43 -4.60 -7.52 -5.24
N ALA A 44 -4.29 -6.23 -5.48
CA ALA A 44 -4.86 -5.14 -4.70
C ALA A 44 -6.38 -5.04 -4.86
N GLN A 45 -6.95 -5.30 -6.05
CA GLN A 45 -8.40 -5.32 -6.25
C GLN A 45 -9.07 -6.47 -5.49
N LEU A 46 -8.48 -7.67 -5.50
CA LEU A 46 -9.02 -8.79 -4.73
C LEU A 46 -9.04 -8.49 -3.23
N MET A 47 -7.97 -7.89 -2.70
CA MET A 47 -7.92 -7.48 -1.30
C MET A 47 -8.97 -6.42 -0.96
N ARG A 48 -9.27 -5.50 -1.89
CA ARG A 48 -10.35 -4.53 -1.73
C ARG A 48 -11.72 -5.19 -1.69
N ILE A 49 -12.00 -6.15 -2.58
CA ILE A 49 -13.28 -6.88 -2.59
C ILE A 49 -13.49 -7.64 -1.28
N ILE A 50 -12.44 -8.28 -0.77
CA ILE A 50 -12.49 -8.96 0.54
C ILE A 50 -12.76 -7.94 1.65
N PHE A 51 -12.06 -6.80 1.65
CA PHE A 51 -12.30 -5.72 2.60
C PHE A 51 -13.76 -5.25 2.57
N PHE A 52 -14.32 -4.95 1.40
CA PHE A 52 -15.72 -4.57 1.26
C PHE A 52 -16.68 -5.64 1.76
N SER A 53 -16.41 -6.91 1.44
CA SER A 53 -17.23 -8.03 1.91
C SER A 53 -17.26 -8.11 3.44
N THR A 54 -16.11 -7.86 4.09
CA THR A 54 -16.01 -7.91 5.56
C THR A 54 -16.73 -6.76 6.27
N LEU A 55 -16.99 -5.63 5.61
CA LEU A 55 -17.75 -4.51 6.20
C LEU A 55 -19.23 -4.88 6.43
N PHE A 56 -19.81 -5.69 5.55
CA PHE A 56 -21.22 -6.07 5.62
C PHE A 56 -21.50 -7.33 6.44
N THR A 57 -20.45 -7.97 6.95
CA THR A 57 -20.55 -9.21 7.72
C THR A 57 -21.05 -8.96 9.15
N ASP A 58 -21.81 -9.92 9.69
CA ASP A 58 -22.38 -9.88 11.05
C ASP A 58 -21.38 -10.26 12.17
N TYR A 59 -20.11 -10.44 11.82
CA TYR A 59 -19.09 -11.08 12.67
C TYR A 59 -17.90 -10.16 12.91
N TRP A 60 -18.18 -8.92 13.32
CA TRP A 60 -17.15 -8.01 13.83
C TRP A 60 -16.82 -8.31 15.29
N SER A 61 -17.84 -8.62 16.08
CA SER A 61 -17.71 -9.11 17.45
C SER A 61 -18.69 -10.25 17.68
N GLU A 62 -18.30 -11.19 18.53
CA GLU A 62 -19.14 -12.30 18.98
C GLU A 62 -19.13 -12.38 20.50
N SER A 63 -20.23 -12.83 21.08
CA SER A 63 -20.35 -12.99 22.52
C SER A 63 -21.21 -14.19 22.88
N TRP A 64 -21.01 -14.71 24.09
CA TRP A 64 -21.77 -15.87 24.60
C TRP A 64 -22.49 -15.51 25.90
N PRO A 65 -23.75 -15.00 25.79
CA PRO A 65 -24.56 -14.66 26.94
C PRO A 65 -24.80 -15.86 27.85
N ILE A 66 -24.74 -15.64 29.17
CA ILE A 66 -25.24 -16.60 30.15
C ILE A 66 -26.54 -16.11 30.75
N ASN A 67 -27.45 -17.04 31.02
CA ASN A 67 -28.65 -16.77 31.79
C ASN A 67 -28.41 -17.21 33.25
N LYS A 68 -28.67 -16.32 34.21
CA LYS A 68 -28.53 -16.62 35.65
C LYS A 68 -29.49 -17.71 36.14
N LYS A 69 -30.66 -17.84 35.50
CA LYS A 69 -31.76 -18.75 35.90
C LYS A 69 -31.65 -20.14 35.26
N PHE A 70 -31.06 -20.22 34.07
CA PHE A 70 -30.95 -21.48 33.32
C PHE A 70 -29.53 -21.69 32.80
N SER A 71 -28.95 -22.84 33.11
CA SER A 71 -27.72 -23.35 32.48
C SER A 71 -27.93 -23.40 30.97
N SER A 72 -27.51 -22.35 30.26
CA SER A 72 -27.89 -22.14 28.87
C SER A 72 -27.00 -22.94 27.93
N ALA A 73 -27.62 -23.85 27.18
CA ALA A 73 -26.99 -24.81 26.28
C ALA A 73 -26.43 -24.21 24.96
N LYS A 74 -25.76 -23.05 24.99
CA LYS A 74 -25.15 -22.28 23.86
C LYS A 74 -26.01 -21.10 23.36
N ASN A 75 -26.00 -20.00 24.11
CA ASN A 75 -26.41 -18.71 23.57
C ASN A 75 -25.25 -18.07 22.81
N TYR A 76 -25.53 -17.30 21.77
CA TYR A 76 -24.54 -16.47 21.11
C TYR A 76 -25.17 -15.17 20.61
N VAL A 77 -24.36 -14.12 20.51
CA VAL A 77 -24.72 -12.87 19.85
C VAL A 77 -23.55 -12.46 18.98
N ASN A 78 -23.80 -12.37 17.68
CA ASN A 78 -22.87 -11.86 16.69
C ASN A 78 -23.30 -10.44 16.33
N LEU A 79 -22.33 -9.54 16.28
CA LEU A 79 -22.48 -8.13 15.96
C LEU A 79 -21.61 -7.81 14.76
N GLY A 80 -22.23 -7.32 13.70
CA GLY A 80 -21.57 -6.65 12.58
C GLY A 80 -21.69 -5.13 12.69
N LEU A 81 -21.22 -4.44 11.66
CA LEU A 81 -21.31 -2.98 11.60
C LEU A 81 -22.76 -2.49 11.34
N PHE A 82 -23.52 -3.24 10.53
CA PHE A 82 -24.88 -2.88 10.11
C PHE A 82 -25.96 -3.81 10.64
N LYS A 83 -25.63 -5.09 10.81
CA LYS A 83 -26.54 -6.16 11.19
C LYS A 83 -25.91 -7.01 12.27
N GLY A 84 -26.74 -7.68 13.05
CA GLY A 84 -26.33 -8.67 14.03
C GLY A 84 -27.33 -9.79 14.13
N SER A 85 -26.91 -10.88 14.75
CA SER A 85 -27.76 -12.04 15.03
C SER A 85 -27.58 -12.48 16.47
N ARG A 86 -28.69 -12.81 17.12
CA ARG A 86 -28.69 -13.32 18.50
C ARG A 86 -29.48 -14.60 18.59
N GLN A 87 -28.96 -15.55 19.37
CA GLN A 87 -29.66 -16.75 19.77
C GLN A 87 -29.67 -16.82 21.30
N LEU A 88 -30.86 -16.66 21.88
CA LEU A 88 -31.08 -16.71 23.32
C LEU A 88 -32.05 -17.85 23.65
N ASN A 89 -31.69 -18.68 24.63
CA ASN A 89 -32.56 -19.71 25.17
C ASN A 89 -33.19 -19.23 26.49
N TRP A 90 -34.51 -19.07 26.46
CA TRP A 90 -35.32 -18.59 27.59
C TRP A 90 -35.88 -19.72 28.47
N GLY A 91 -35.48 -20.97 28.20
CA GLY A 91 -36.04 -22.19 28.80
C GLY A 91 -36.97 -22.96 27.84
N PHE A 92 -37.51 -22.30 26.81
CA PHE A 92 -38.38 -22.91 25.79
C PHE A 92 -37.65 -23.26 24.48
N GLY A 93 -36.34 -23.50 24.58
CA GLY A 93 -35.47 -23.75 23.42
C GLY A 93 -34.82 -22.47 22.85
N PRO A 94 -33.82 -22.64 21.96
CA PRO A 94 -33.09 -21.53 21.37
C PRO A 94 -33.98 -20.71 20.43
N ARG A 95 -33.98 -19.38 20.58
CA ARG A 95 -34.67 -18.45 19.69
C ARG A 95 -33.67 -17.59 18.94
N TYR A 96 -33.61 -17.76 17.62
CA TYR A 96 -32.82 -16.94 16.73
C TYR A 96 -33.59 -15.67 16.35
N LYS A 97 -32.93 -14.51 16.46
CA LYS A 97 -33.45 -13.23 16.00
C LYS A 97 -32.31 -12.44 15.37
N SER A 98 -32.47 -12.01 14.13
CA SER A 98 -31.61 -11.01 13.52
C SER A 98 -32.07 -9.61 13.94
N PHE A 99 -31.15 -8.66 13.99
CA PHE A 99 -31.44 -7.27 14.31
C PHE A 99 -30.59 -6.35 13.44
N SER A 100 -31.14 -5.18 13.12
CA SER A 100 -30.41 -4.11 12.47
C SER A 100 -29.76 -3.23 13.53
N VAL A 101 -28.46 -2.97 13.40
CA VAL A 101 -27.73 -2.09 14.33
C VAL A 101 -28.36 -0.70 14.28
N TYR A 102 -28.72 -0.22 13.09
CA TYR A 102 -29.39 1.07 12.91
C TYR A 102 -30.71 1.20 13.68
N GLU A 103 -31.56 0.18 13.63
CA GLU A 103 -32.86 0.19 14.34
C GLU A 103 -32.64 0.24 15.86
N GLU A 104 -31.71 -0.56 16.38
CA GLU A 104 -31.40 -0.56 17.82
C GLU A 104 -30.77 0.75 18.31
N LEU A 105 -29.98 1.43 17.44
CA LEU A 105 -29.48 2.78 17.71
C LEU A 105 -30.60 3.82 17.69
N HIS A 106 -31.55 3.70 16.75
CA HIS A 106 -32.63 4.66 16.57
C HIS A 106 -33.60 4.62 17.74
N ASP A 107 -33.99 3.41 18.16
CA ASP A 107 -34.91 3.18 19.26
C ASP A 107 -34.27 3.42 20.65
N ARG A 108 -32.97 3.76 20.69
CA ARG A 108 -32.16 3.99 21.91
C ARG A 108 -32.16 2.80 22.89
N VAL A 109 -32.46 1.60 22.40
CA VAL A 109 -32.40 0.34 23.17
C VAL A 109 -31.06 -0.37 22.98
N GLY A 110 -30.23 0.11 22.06
CA GLY A 110 -28.96 -0.47 21.69
C GLY A 110 -27.82 -0.22 22.69
N PHE A 111 -26.87 -1.14 22.68
CA PHE A 111 -25.59 -1.07 23.40
C PHE A 111 -24.52 -0.29 22.63
N VAL A 112 -24.75 0.00 21.35
CA VAL A 112 -23.83 0.76 20.51
C VAL A 112 -24.16 2.25 20.60
N SER A 113 -23.15 3.04 20.95
CA SER A 113 -23.21 4.50 20.96
C SER A 113 -23.34 5.04 19.55
N LYS A 114 -24.33 5.91 19.34
CA LYS A 114 -24.61 6.51 18.03
C LYS A 114 -23.43 7.31 17.46
N VAL A 115 -22.74 8.06 18.30
CA VAL A 115 -21.69 8.98 17.86
C VAL A 115 -20.49 8.24 17.26
N PRO A 116 -19.82 7.29 17.94
CA PRO A 116 -18.68 6.61 17.35
C PRO A 116 -19.08 5.71 16.19
N TRP A 117 -20.28 5.11 16.20
CA TRP A 117 -20.80 4.35 15.06
C TRP A 117 -20.87 5.19 13.78
N VAL A 118 -21.38 6.43 13.87
CA VAL A 118 -21.40 7.35 12.72
C VAL A 118 -19.98 7.71 12.27
N PHE A 119 -19.04 7.93 13.20
CA PHE A 119 -17.64 8.20 12.84
C PHE A 119 -16.97 7.03 12.13
N ILE A 120 -17.24 5.79 12.55
CA ILE A 120 -16.74 4.59 11.86
C ILE A 120 -17.22 4.57 10.40
N LEU A 121 -18.51 4.82 10.18
CA LEU A 121 -19.07 4.89 8.82
C LEU A 121 -18.49 6.03 8.00
N PHE A 122 -18.31 7.20 8.61
CA PHE A 122 -17.72 8.36 7.97
C PHE A 122 -16.29 8.10 7.50
N PHE A 123 -15.45 7.54 8.37
CA PHE A 123 -14.08 7.20 8.03
C PHE A 123 -13.98 6.07 7.00
N PHE A 124 -14.87 5.08 7.05
CA PHE A 124 -14.97 4.09 5.97
C PHE A 124 -15.37 4.73 4.65
N ALA A 125 -16.38 5.61 4.62
CA ALA A 125 -16.82 6.28 3.40
C ALA A 125 -15.69 7.12 2.77
N ILE A 126 -14.95 7.90 3.58
CA ILE A 126 -13.80 8.66 3.11
C ILE A 126 -12.66 7.75 2.64
N GLY A 127 -12.38 6.66 3.36
CA GLY A 127 -11.38 5.69 2.94
C GLY A 127 -11.72 5.02 1.61
N ILE A 128 -13.00 4.71 1.38
CA ILE A 128 -13.51 4.17 0.12
C ILE A 128 -13.35 5.18 -1.01
N LEU A 129 -13.62 6.47 -0.75
CA LEU A 129 -13.41 7.55 -1.71
C LEU A 129 -11.93 7.65 -2.13
N TRP A 130 -11.00 7.64 -1.16
CA TRP A 130 -9.57 7.64 -1.47
C TRP A 130 -9.11 6.40 -2.22
N ASN A 131 -9.71 5.25 -1.90
CA ASN A 131 -9.43 4.02 -2.62
C ASN A 131 -9.88 4.10 -4.09
N ALA A 132 -11.08 4.64 -4.35
CA ALA A 132 -11.60 4.85 -5.69
C ALA A 132 -10.69 5.81 -6.50
N MET A 133 -10.27 6.93 -5.90
CA MET A 133 -9.31 7.85 -6.53
C MET A 133 -7.98 7.16 -6.87
N GLY A 134 -7.45 6.35 -5.95
CA GLY A 134 -6.24 5.56 -6.19
C GLY A 134 -6.41 4.54 -7.32
N ALA A 135 -7.59 3.93 -7.46
CA ALA A 135 -7.89 3.01 -8.56
C ALA A 135 -7.96 3.71 -9.92
N VAL A 136 -8.57 4.90 -9.98
CA VAL A 136 -8.61 5.71 -11.21
C VAL A 136 -7.20 6.12 -11.64
N VAL A 137 -6.39 6.62 -10.71
CA VAL A 137 -4.99 7.00 -10.99
C VAL A 137 -4.16 5.79 -11.46
N ALA A 138 -4.35 4.63 -10.85
CA ALA A 138 -3.69 3.40 -11.28
C ALA A 138 -4.08 2.97 -12.72
N LEU A 139 -5.36 3.11 -13.08
CA LEU A 139 -5.83 2.84 -14.43
C LEU A 139 -5.24 3.83 -15.43
N LEU A 140 -5.26 5.13 -15.11
CA LEU A 140 -4.67 6.18 -15.95
C LEU A 140 -3.19 5.93 -16.21
N ASN A 141 -2.42 5.49 -15.20
CA ASN A 141 -1.01 5.14 -15.37
C ASN A 141 -0.79 3.96 -16.30
N THR A 142 -1.70 2.99 -16.28
CA THR A 142 -1.64 1.82 -17.15
C THR A 142 -1.88 2.21 -18.61
N VAL A 143 -2.82 3.13 -18.85
CA VAL A 143 -3.21 3.58 -20.20
C VAL A 143 -2.24 4.62 -20.77
N ALA A 144 -1.93 5.67 -20.01
CA ALA A 144 -1.10 6.79 -20.45
C ALA A 144 0.40 6.45 -20.52
N ARG A 145 0.83 5.38 -19.85
CA ARG A 145 2.25 4.96 -19.76
C ARG A 145 3.18 6.06 -19.21
N GLU A 146 2.64 7.02 -18.47
CA GLU A 146 3.38 8.14 -17.90
C GLU A 146 4.08 7.73 -16.60
N THR A 147 5.42 7.70 -16.60
CA THR A 147 6.22 7.28 -15.44
C THR A 147 6.45 8.39 -14.41
N ASP A 148 6.32 9.67 -14.79
CA ASP A 148 6.92 10.77 -14.02
C ASP A 148 5.97 11.90 -13.56
N THR A 149 4.65 11.79 -13.76
CA THR A 149 3.69 12.83 -13.32
C THR A 149 3.11 12.55 -11.92
N VAL A 150 2.37 13.51 -11.33
CA VAL A 150 1.56 13.28 -10.10
C VAL A 150 0.51 12.18 -10.33
N ALA A 151 0.12 11.96 -11.59
CA ALA A 151 -0.64 10.78 -11.98
C ALA A 151 0.18 9.50 -11.83
N GLY A 152 1.51 9.52 -12.00
CA GLY A 152 2.44 8.40 -11.89
C GLY A 152 2.51 7.69 -10.52
N PRO A 153 3.56 6.89 -10.24
CA PRO A 153 3.64 6.03 -9.06
C PRO A 153 3.37 6.75 -7.73
N LYS A 154 3.84 8.00 -7.60
CA LYS A 154 3.64 8.86 -6.41
C LYS A 154 2.16 9.07 -6.06
N GLY A 155 1.30 9.26 -7.06
CA GLY A 155 -0.14 9.46 -6.86
C GLY A 155 -0.81 8.25 -6.24
N ILE A 156 -0.51 7.04 -6.75
CA ILE A 156 -1.05 5.78 -6.21
C ILE A 156 -0.73 5.66 -4.70
N TYR A 157 0.48 6.05 -4.27
CA TYR A 157 0.86 6.02 -2.85
C TYR A 157 0.12 7.04 -2.01
N LEU A 158 -0.01 8.28 -2.49
CA LEU A 158 -0.72 9.33 -1.76
C LEU A 158 -2.15 8.88 -1.43
N TRP A 159 -2.87 8.37 -2.44
CA TRP A 159 -4.25 7.88 -2.25
C TRP A 159 -4.31 6.63 -1.37
N SER A 160 -3.33 5.72 -1.48
CA SER A 160 -3.27 4.52 -0.65
C SER A 160 -3.00 4.82 0.82
N VAL A 161 -2.12 5.78 1.12
CA VAL A 161 -1.84 6.23 2.49
C VAL A 161 -3.04 6.94 3.08
N LEU A 162 -3.70 7.83 2.33
CA LEU A 162 -4.93 8.50 2.79
C LEU A 162 -6.05 7.49 3.08
N ALA A 163 -6.22 6.47 2.23
CA ALA A 163 -7.17 5.38 2.46
C ALA A 163 -6.79 4.58 3.72
N ALA A 164 -5.51 4.22 3.88
CA ALA A 164 -5.02 3.46 5.03
C ALA A 164 -5.23 4.21 6.34
N VAL A 165 -4.92 5.51 6.39
CA VAL A 165 -5.16 6.35 7.58
C VAL A 165 -6.65 6.42 7.92
N SER A 166 -7.51 6.54 6.90
CA SER A 166 -8.96 6.58 7.10
C SER A 166 -9.52 5.24 7.61
N TYR A 167 -9.03 4.12 7.10
CA TYR A 167 -9.42 2.80 7.61
C TYR A 167 -8.85 2.52 9.00
N ALA A 168 -7.63 2.96 9.29
CA ALA A 168 -7.04 2.87 10.61
C ALA A 168 -7.86 3.67 11.63
N SER A 169 -8.29 4.89 11.30
CA SER A 169 -9.14 5.69 12.20
C SER A 169 -10.51 5.06 12.42
N ALA A 170 -11.10 4.43 11.41
CA ALA A 170 -12.34 3.66 11.56
C ALA A 170 -12.15 2.46 12.51
N LEU A 171 -11.06 1.68 12.35
CA LEU A 171 -10.74 0.55 13.22
C LEU A 171 -10.45 0.98 14.65
N ILE A 172 -9.69 2.06 14.86
CA ILE A 172 -9.42 2.62 16.18
C ILE A 172 -10.72 3.09 16.84
N THR A 173 -11.59 3.78 16.09
CA THR A 173 -12.90 4.22 16.60
C THR A 173 -13.76 3.01 16.98
N PHE A 174 -13.74 1.94 16.18
CA PHE A 174 -14.42 0.68 16.52
C PHE A 174 -13.82 0.03 17.77
N LEU A 175 -12.50 0.02 17.94
CA LEU A 175 -11.85 -0.50 19.14
C LEU A 175 -12.22 0.31 20.40
N ILE A 176 -12.27 1.63 20.29
CA ILE A 176 -12.73 2.50 21.37
C ILE A 176 -14.19 2.17 21.70
N GLN A 177 -15.07 2.05 20.70
CA GLN A 177 -16.45 1.63 20.89
C GLN A 177 -16.54 0.24 21.56
N TYR A 178 -15.68 -0.68 21.14
CA TYR A 178 -15.65 -2.04 21.65
C TYR A 178 -15.34 -2.08 23.15
N VAL A 179 -14.24 -1.43 23.57
CA VAL A 179 -13.81 -1.44 24.98
C VAL A 179 -14.76 -0.62 25.86
N THR A 180 -15.32 0.47 25.35
CA THR A 180 -16.18 1.35 26.18
C THR A 180 -17.61 0.85 26.35
N THR A 181 -18.15 0.12 25.36
CA THR A 181 -19.58 -0.24 25.36
C THR A 181 -19.83 -1.72 25.12
N ILE A 182 -19.31 -2.27 24.01
CA ILE A 182 -19.63 -3.64 23.55
C ILE A 182 -19.13 -4.65 24.58
N GLN A 183 -17.92 -4.47 25.11
CA GLN A 183 -17.31 -5.37 26.09
C GLN A 183 -18.10 -5.48 27.40
N ASN A 184 -18.78 -4.40 27.80
CA ASN A 184 -19.55 -4.36 29.02
C ASN A 184 -20.86 -5.13 28.88
N ASN A 185 -21.68 -4.80 27.88
CA ASN A 185 -22.88 -5.57 27.54
C ASN A 185 -23.32 -5.35 26.10
N VAL A 186 -23.61 -6.46 25.39
CA VAL A 186 -24.13 -6.48 24.00
C VAL A 186 -25.64 -6.79 23.98
N LEU A 187 -26.28 -6.78 25.14
CA LEU A 187 -27.68 -7.15 25.32
C LEU A 187 -28.54 -5.92 25.55
N LEU A 188 -29.76 -5.95 25.00
CA LEU A 188 -30.81 -4.97 25.33
C LEU A 188 -31.13 -5.03 26.83
N SER A 189 -31.55 -3.90 27.40
CA SER A 189 -31.99 -3.82 28.79
C SER A 189 -33.09 -4.84 29.14
N GLU A 190 -33.97 -5.17 28.19
CA GLU A 190 -35.00 -6.21 28.35
C GLU A 190 -34.39 -7.60 28.60
N HIS A 191 -33.35 -7.97 27.85
CA HIS A 191 -32.66 -9.25 28.02
C HIS A 191 -31.87 -9.27 29.33
N ILE A 192 -31.26 -8.13 29.71
CA ILE A 192 -30.54 -7.98 30.98
C ILE A 192 -31.51 -8.16 32.16
N ASN A 193 -32.66 -7.50 32.11
CA ASN A 193 -33.73 -7.62 33.12
C ASN A 193 -34.25 -9.07 33.23
N SER A 194 -34.18 -9.82 32.14
CA SER A 194 -34.60 -11.22 32.10
C SER A 194 -33.57 -12.18 32.70
N GLY A 195 -32.38 -11.69 33.07
CA GLY A 195 -31.32 -12.44 33.73
C GLY A 195 -30.18 -12.87 32.80
N PHE A 196 -30.13 -12.38 31.55
CA PHE A 196 -28.99 -12.60 30.67
C PHE A 196 -27.86 -11.59 30.97
N SER A 197 -26.61 -12.02 30.87
CA SER A 197 -25.44 -11.14 30.94
C SER A 197 -24.38 -11.57 29.92
N THR A 198 -23.72 -10.57 29.32
CA THR A 198 -22.61 -10.73 28.35
C THR A 198 -21.28 -10.16 28.86
N GLU A 199 -21.25 -9.68 30.10
CA GLU A 199 -20.10 -9.00 30.69
C GLU A 199 -18.82 -9.85 30.60
N ASN A 200 -17.76 -9.27 30.02
CA ASN A 200 -16.47 -9.93 29.79
C ASN A 200 -16.54 -11.25 28.99
N ARG A 201 -17.64 -11.47 28.25
CA ARG A 201 -17.84 -12.64 27.38
C ARG A 201 -17.98 -12.26 25.91
N THR A 202 -17.39 -11.14 25.54
CA THR A 202 -17.30 -10.67 24.16
C THR A 202 -15.88 -10.88 23.65
N ARG A 203 -15.75 -11.26 22.39
CA ARG A 203 -14.48 -11.19 21.67
C ARG A 203 -14.66 -10.49 20.34
N LEU A 204 -13.56 -9.95 19.82
CA LEU A 204 -13.48 -9.55 18.41
C LEU A 204 -13.54 -10.81 17.56
N SER A 205 -14.27 -10.75 16.45
CA SER A 205 -14.47 -11.89 15.56
C SER A 205 -13.75 -11.67 14.23
N PHE A 206 -13.84 -12.65 13.33
CA PHE A 206 -12.99 -12.78 12.16
C PHE A 206 -13.07 -11.58 11.21
N SER A 207 -14.21 -10.88 11.11
CA SER A 207 -14.36 -9.75 10.19
C SER A 207 -13.44 -8.60 10.60
N PHE A 208 -13.35 -8.31 11.89
CA PHE A 208 -12.44 -7.30 12.42
C PHE A 208 -10.97 -7.64 12.08
N TYR A 209 -10.59 -8.91 12.28
CA TYR A 209 -9.24 -9.36 11.95
C TYR A 209 -8.96 -9.31 10.45
N PHE A 210 -9.90 -9.70 9.58
CA PHE A 210 -9.70 -9.59 8.13
C PHE A 210 -9.55 -8.14 7.67
N VAL A 211 -10.34 -7.21 8.20
CA VAL A 211 -10.19 -5.77 7.88
C VAL A 211 -8.81 -5.28 8.33
N THR A 212 -8.37 -5.69 9.52
CA THR A 212 -7.05 -5.33 10.07
C THR A 212 -5.91 -5.91 9.24
N THR A 213 -5.99 -7.19 8.88
CA THR A 213 -5.00 -7.85 8.02
C THR A 213 -4.97 -7.24 6.62
N ALA A 214 -6.13 -6.93 6.03
CA ALA A 214 -6.21 -6.25 4.74
C ALA A 214 -5.58 -4.85 4.79
N LEU A 215 -5.75 -4.13 5.90
CA LEU A 215 -5.08 -2.85 6.11
C LEU A 215 -3.55 -2.99 6.17
N VAL A 216 -3.03 -4.00 6.91
CA VAL A 216 -1.59 -4.26 6.96
C VAL A 216 -1.05 -4.64 5.59
N LEU A 217 -1.76 -5.49 4.85
CA LEU A 217 -1.39 -5.87 3.48
C LEU A 217 -1.40 -4.69 2.51
N LEU A 218 -2.30 -3.71 2.68
CA LEU A 218 -2.32 -2.48 1.88
C LEU A 218 -1.05 -1.64 2.07
N LEU A 219 -0.43 -1.71 3.26
CA LEU A 219 0.79 -0.96 3.57
C LEU A 219 2.06 -1.61 3.00
N ILE A 220 2.11 -2.94 2.81
CA ILE A 220 3.32 -3.65 2.35
C ILE A 220 3.82 -3.12 0.99
N PRO A 221 3.00 -3.00 -0.07
CA PRO A 221 3.44 -2.43 -1.35
C PRO A 221 3.89 -0.97 -1.21
N CYS A 222 3.26 -0.20 -0.32
CA CYS A 222 3.64 1.19 -0.07
C CYS A 222 5.04 1.26 0.57
N LEU A 223 5.33 0.40 1.54
CA LEU A 223 6.62 0.32 2.23
C LEU A 223 7.74 -0.18 1.31
N LEU A 224 7.49 -1.25 0.54
CA LEU A 224 8.47 -1.82 -0.38
C LEU A 224 8.95 -0.79 -1.41
N VAL A 225 8.04 0.02 -1.96
CA VAL A 225 8.43 1.02 -2.97
C VAL A 225 9.07 2.27 -2.39
N TYR A 226 8.66 2.70 -1.19
CA TYR A 226 9.39 3.76 -0.49
C TYR A 226 10.87 3.37 -0.29
N GLY A 227 11.12 2.09 0.08
CA GLY A 227 12.47 1.54 0.19
C GLY A 227 13.24 1.56 -1.13
N THR A 228 12.63 1.14 -2.25
CA THR A 228 13.32 1.12 -3.55
C THR A 228 13.56 2.52 -4.12
N SER A 229 12.64 3.47 -3.92
CA SER A 229 12.80 4.84 -4.40
C SER A 229 13.91 5.59 -3.65
N SER A 230 14.10 5.31 -2.35
CA SER A 230 15.23 5.83 -1.58
C SER A 230 16.56 5.31 -2.15
N ASN A 231 16.62 4.00 -2.43
CA ASN A 231 17.83 3.40 -2.98
C ASN A 231 18.17 3.94 -4.38
N LYS A 232 17.16 4.14 -5.24
CA LYS A 232 17.37 4.70 -6.58
C LYS A 232 17.95 6.11 -6.54
N ARG A 233 17.46 6.99 -5.63
CA ARG A 233 18.02 8.34 -5.45
C ARG A 233 19.47 8.31 -4.99
N ASN A 234 19.81 7.39 -4.08
CA ASN A 234 21.20 7.20 -3.64
C ASN A 234 22.09 6.76 -4.80
N SER A 235 21.62 5.80 -5.62
CA SER A 235 22.37 5.35 -6.80
C SER A 235 22.48 6.41 -7.90
N GLU A 236 21.45 7.22 -8.13
CA GLU A 236 21.49 8.33 -9.10
C GLU A 236 22.43 9.44 -8.61
N GLY A 237 22.40 9.78 -7.31
CA GLY A 237 23.33 10.71 -6.70
C GLY A 237 24.78 10.23 -6.76
N GLU A 238 25.03 8.94 -6.53
CA GLU A 238 26.37 8.35 -6.65
C GLU A 238 26.87 8.31 -8.10
N LYS A 239 25.99 7.99 -9.06
CA LYS A 239 26.33 8.07 -10.49
C LYS A 239 26.65 9.48 -10.92
N GLN A 240 25.87 10.47 -10.47
CA GLN A 240 26.10 11.87 -10.80
C GLN A 240 27.42 12.38 -10.18
N LEU A 241 27.70 12.01 -8.93
CA LEU A 241 28.98 12.30 -8.28
C LEU A 241 30.17 11.68 -9.03
N ASN A 242 30.03 10.43 -9.51
CA ASN A 242 31.06 9.76 -10.30
C ASN A 242 31.29 10.47 -11.64
N VAL A 243 30.21 10.86 -12.33
CA VAL A 243 30.29 11.64 -13.58
C VAL A 243 31.00 12.97 -13.34
N ASP A 244 30.60 13.75 -12.34
CA ASP A 244 31.25 15.03 -12.01
C ASP A 244 32.74 14.85 -11.66
N HIS A 245 33.07 13.81 -10.90
CA HIS A 245 34.47 13.50 -10.58
C HIS A 245 35.27 13.11 -11.83
N SER A 246 34.68 12.35 -12.76
CA SER A 246 35.32 11.97 -14.01
C SER A 246 35.57 13.19 -14.92
N VAL A 247 34.59 14.11 -15.01
CA VAL A 247 34.70 15.35 -15.78
C VAL A 247 35.79 16.25 -15.19
N PHE A 248 35.86 16.36 -13.85
CA PHE A 248 36.90 17.13 -13.18
C PHE A 248 38.31 16.58 -13.42
N ILE A 249 38.50 15.25 -13.39
CA ILE A 249 39.78 14.61 -13.70
C ILE A 249 40.20 14.93 -15.14
N LEU A 250 39.28 14.81 -16.11
CA LEU A 250 39.55 15.09 -17.53
C LEU A 250 39.94 16.56 -17.76
N GLU A 251 39.32 17.51 -17.06
CA GLU A 251 39.64 18.94 -17.19
C GLU A 251 41.02 19.27 -16.60
N LYS A 252 41.41 18.62 -15.49
CA LYS A 252 42.76 18.75 -14.91
C LYS A 252 43.85 18.18 -15.83
N GLU A 253 43.54 17.13 -16.56
CA GLU A 253 44.47 16.51 -17.50
C GLU A 253 44.61 17.33 -18.79
N ARG A 254 43.51 17.94 -19.26
CA ARG A 254 43.51 18.90 -20.37
C ARG A 254 44.37 20.13 -20.05
N THR A 255 44.17 20.74 -18.89
CA THR A 255 44.95 21.93 -18.46
C THR A 255 46.44 21.63 -18.32
N LYS A 256 46.82 20.46 -17.78
CA LYS A 256 48.23 20.02 -17.75
C LYS A 256 48.84 19.90 -19.15
N LYS A 257 48.10 19.32 -20.11
CA LYS A 257 48.56 19.21 -21.51
C LYS A 257 48.74 20.59 -22.14
N THR A 258 47.80 21.50 -21.92
CA THR A 258 47.91 22.88 -22.41
C THR A 258 49.13 23.60 -21.83
N PHE A 259 49.37 23.46 -20.52
CA PHE A 259 50.54 24.07 -19.87
C PHE A 259 51.86 23.49 -20.43
N ALA A 260 51.96 22.17 -20.59
CA ALA A 260 53.12 21.53 -21.19
C ALA A 260 53.36 22.00 -22.63
N SER A 261 52.30 22.15 -23.44
CA SER A 261 52.43 22.70 -24.80
C SER A 261 52.90 24.15 -24.81
N VAL A 262 52.45 24.98 -23.85
CA VAL A 262 52.89 26.37 -23.72
C VAL A 262 54.36 26.45 -23.29
N GLU A 263 54.81 25.62 -22.34
CA GLU A 263 56.24 25.60 -21.94
C GLU A 263 57.17 25.17 -23.08
N VAL A 264 56.77 24.19 -23.89
CA VAL A 264 57.53 23.79 -25.08
C VAL A 264 57.60 24.95 -26.09
N LEU A 265 56.50 25.69 -26.29
CA LEU A 265 56.47 26.85 -27.18
C LEU A 265 57.38 27.99 -26.69
N ILE A 266 57.37 28.29 -25.39
CA ILE A 266 58.21 29.31 -24.77
C ILE A 266 59.69 28.92 -24.83
N SER A 267 60.02 27.68 -24.48
CA SER A 267 61.40 27.16 -24.54
C SER A 267 61.94 27.12 -25.97
N GLY A 268 61.11 26.73 -26.95
CA GLY A 268 61.45 26.79 -28.37
C GLY A 268 61.69 28.23 -28.85
N ARG A 269 60.89 29.20 -28.40
CA ARG A 269 61.06 30.60 -28.81
C ARG A 269 62.28 31.26 -28.17
N LEU A 270 62.60 30.95 -26.91
CA LEU A 270 63.80 31.44 -26.24
C LEU A 270 65.07 30.88 -26.88
N THR A 271 65.11 29.60 -27.23
CA THR A 271 66.26 29.00 -27.94
C THR A 271 66.44 29.59 -29.35
N THR A 272 65.36 29.90 -30.05
CA THR A 272 65.43 30.56 -31.38
C THR A 272 65.93 32.01 -31.27
N ASN A 273 65.50 32.75 -30.25
CA ASN A 273 65.96 34.13 -30.03
C ASN A 273 67.40 34.22 -29.50
N PHE A 274 67.88 33.22 -28.74
CA PHE A 274 69.26 33.20 -28.25
C PHE A 274 70.27 32.86 -29.36
N PHE A 275 69.84 32.25 -30.47
CA PHE A 275 70.69 31.98 -31.64
C PHE A 275 70.76 33.14 -32.65
N LEU A 276 69.96 34.20 -32.46
CA LEU A 276 69.87 35.35 -33.38
C LEU A 276 70.52 36.64 -32.83
N ILE A 277 71.25 36.57 -31.72
CA ILE A 277 72.10 37.64 -31.18
C ILE A 277 73.54 37.18 -31.23
#